data_AF-A0A3M1BPI9-F1
#
_entry.id   AF-A0A3M1BPI9-F1
#
_cell.length_a   1.000
_cell.length_b   1.000
_cell.length_c   1.000
_cell.angle_alpha   90.00
_cell.angle_beta   90.00
_cell.angle_gamma   90.00
#
_symmetry.space_group_name_H-M   'P 1'
#
loop_
_entity.id
_entity.type
_entity.pdbx_description
1 polymer ?
#
loop_
_entity_poly.entity_id
_entity_poly.type
_entity_poly.pdbx_seq_one_letter_code
_entity_poly.pdbx_strand_id
1 'polypeptide(L)' 'AVSWGGHESLVMPMAAFYNMPGKENPPLPPNLVRIYVGLEDPDYLIEDLEQALAVM' A
#
# COMPACT_ATOMS: atom_id res chain seq x y z
N ALA A 1 6.99 1.91 -3.76
CA ALA A 1 8.11 0.96 -3.99
C ALA A 1 7.60 -0.48 -3.88
N VAL A 2 8.27 -1.46 -4.49
CA VAL A 2 7.80 -2.86 -4.50
C VAL A 2 8.52 -3.80 -3.52
N SER A 3 9.41 -3.26 -2.69
CA SER A 3 10.28 -4.01 -1.78
C SER A 3 9.69 -4.18 -0.37
N TRP A 4 10.52 -4.64 0.55
CA TRP A 4 10.28 -4.87 1.98
C TRP A 4 11.58 -4.61 2.78
N GLY A 5 11.48 -4.34 4.08
CA GLY A 5 12.64 -4.34 5.00
C GLY A 5 13.42 -3.01 5.11
N GLY A 6 12.95 -1.94 4.47
CA GLY A 6 13.52 -0.60 4.61
C GLY A 6 13.12 0.08 5.93
N HIS A 7 13.74 1.23 6.21
CA HIS A 7 13.34 2.08 7.34
C HIS A 7 12.03 2.82 7.01
N GLU A 8 11.73 2.97 5.72
CA GLU A 8 10.59 3.72 5.21
C GLU A 8 9.33 2.85 5.12
N SER A 9 8.20 3.43 5.50
CA SER A 9 6.88 2.87 5.28
C SER A 9 6.54 2.81 3.79
N LEU A 10 5.94 1.70 3.35
CA LEU A 10 5.59 1.47 1.94
C LEU A 10 4.13 1.07 1.78
N VAL A 11 3.47 1.64 0.78
CA VAL A 11 2.10 1.28 0.38
C VAL A 11 2.11 0.70 -1.03
N MET A 12 1.38 -0.41 -1.21
CA MET A 12 1.23 -1.10 -2.49
C MET A 12 -0.24 -1.49 -2.72
N PRO A 13 -0.98 -0.77 -3.58
CA PRO A 13 -2.34 -1.14 -3.94
C PRO A 13 -2.36 -2.29 -4.95
N MET A 14 -3.21 -3.30 -4.73
CA MET A 14 -3.36 -4.42 -5.67
C MET A 14 -3.91 -3.98 -7.02
N ALA A 15 -4.72 -2.92 -7.06
CA ALA A 15 -5.23 -2.32 -8.29
C ALA A 15 -4.11 -2.00 -9.32
N ALA A 16 -2.90 -1.67 -8.87
CA ALA A 16 -1.77 -1.38 -9.76
C ALA A 16 -1.30 -2.61 -10.59
N PHE A 17 -1.71 -3.82 -10.20
CA PHE A 17 -1.33 -5.06 -10.88
C PHE A 17 -2.44 -5.65 -11.76
N TYR A 18 -3.59 -4.98 -11.85
CA TYR A 18 -4.67 -5.39 -12.74
C TYR A 18 -4.44 -4.86 -14.17
N ASN A 19 -4.88 -5.65 -15.16
CA ASN A 19 -4.86 -5.34 -16.59
C ASN A 19 -3.47 -4.98 -17.14
N MET A 20 -2.41 -5.53 -16.53
CA MET A 20 -1.06 -5.39 -17.06
C MET A 20 -0.91 -6.22 -18.35
N PRO A 21 -0.44 -5.64 -19.47
CA PRO A 21 -0.23 -6.37 -20.70
C PRO A 21 0.66 -7.60 -20.51
N GLY A 22 0.20 -8.76 -20.99
CA GLY A 22 0.96 -10.02 -20.89
C GLY A 22 1.02 -10.65 -19.50
N LYS A 23 0.20 -10.19 -18.55
CA LYS A 23 0.07 -10.80 -17.22
C LYS A 23 -1.40 -11.04 -16.88
N GLU A 24 -1.66 -12.16 -16.22
CA GLU A 24 -2.98 -12.43 -15.66
C GLU A 24 -3.24 -11.51 -14.46
N ASN A 25 -4.52 -11.21 -14.23
CA ASN A 25 -4.94 -10.47 -13.04
C ASN A 25 -4.64 -11.29 -11.78
N PRO A 26 -4.19 -10.63 -10.69
CA PRO A 26 -3.93 -11.32 -9.44
C PRO A 26 -5.23 -11.89 -8.85
N PRO A 27 -5.16 -13.00 -8.09
CA PRO A 27 -6.33 -13.63 -7.46
C PRO A 27 -6.81 -12.88 -6.19
N LEU A 28 -6.32 -11.66 -5.97
CA LEU A 28 -6.61 -10.83 -4.79
C LEU A 28 -7.44 -9.62 -5.21
N PRO A 29 -8.42 -9.18 -4.42
CA PRO A 29 -9.34 -8.13 -4.83
C PRO A 29 -8.63 -6.79 -5.07
N PRO A 30 -9.11 -5.96 -6.02
CA PRO A 30 -8.41 -4.74 -6.45
C PRO A 30 -8.34 -3.65 -5.36
N ASN A 31 -9.27 -3.68 -4.41
CA ASN A 31 -9.29 -2.76 -3.26
C ASN A 31 -8.40 -3.21 -2.10
N LEU A 32 -7.67 -4.33 -2.23
CA LEU A 32 -6.66 -4.71 -1.23
C LEU A 32 -5.44 -3.79 -1.34
N VAL A 33 -5.05 -3.20 -0.22
CA VAL A 33 -3.83 -2.40 -0.08
C VAL A 33 -2.90 -3.10 0.89
N ARG A 34 -1.66 -3.32 0.46
CA ARG A 34 -0.60 -3.89 1.29
C ARG A 34 0.23 -2.76 1.85
N ILE A 35 0.34 -2.71 3.18
CA ILE A 35 1.14 -1.72 3.90
C ILE A 35 2.30 -2.45 4.58
N TYR A 36 3.51 -1.92 4.39
CA TYR A 36 4.69 -2.26 5.18
C TYR A 36 4.99 -1.07 6.09
N VAL A 37 4.94 -1.31 7.40
CA VAL A 37 5.21 -0.30 8.42
C VAL A 37 6.73 -0.19 8.61
N GLY A 38 7.25 1.01 8.40
CA GLY A 38 8.65 1.36 8.61
C GLY A 38 8.97 1.63 10.08
N LEU A 39 9.97 2.48 10.31
CA LEU A 39 10.47 2.87 11.63
C LEU A 39 10.16 4.33 11.97
N GLU A 40 9.23 4.96 11.27
CA GLU A 40 8.71 6.28 11.61
C GLU A 40 7.95 6.27 12.94
N ASP A 41 7.67 7.46 13.48
CA ASP A 41 6.86 7.59 14.69
C ASP A 41 5.45 6.99 14.47
N PRO A 42 4.95 6.13 15.37
CA PRO A 42 3.65 5.50 15.21
C PRO A 42 2.50 6.50 15.09
N ASP A 43 2.53 7.60 15.85
CA ASP A 43 1.46 8.60 15.83
C ASP A 43 1.46 9.33 14.47
N TYR A 44 2.65 9.60 13.94
CA TYR A 44 2.81 10.17 12.59
C TYR A 44 2.21 9.26 11.51
N LEU A 45 2.44 7.95 11.59
CA LEU A 45 1.88 6.99 10.64
C LEU A 45 0.36 6.86 10.76
N ILE A 46 -0.18 6.89 11.98
CA ILE A 46 -1.62 6.85 12.23
C ILE A 46 -2.29 8.09 11.67
N GLU A 47 -1.76 9.28 11.96
CA GLU A 47 -2.28 10.54 11.43
C GLU A 47 -2.30 10.55 9.90
N ASP A 48 -1.24 10.05 9.24
CA ASP A 48 -1.18 9.98 7.78
C ASP A 48 -2.26 9.04 7.19
N LEU A 49 -2.49 7.88 7.82
CA LEU A 49 -3.55 6.96 7.40
C LEU A 49 -4.94 7.53 7.65
N GLU A 50 -5.17 8.17 8.80
CA GLU A 50 -6.45 8.79 9.13
C GLU A 50 -6.82 9.90 8.15
N GLN A 51 -5.90 10.81 7.82
CA GLN A 51 -6.18 11.86 6.84
C GLN A 51 -6.48 11.30 5.45
N ALA A 52 -5.79 10.23 5.04
CA ALA A 52 -5.95 9.63 3.72
C ALA A 52 -7.29 8.89 3.60
N LEU A 53 -7.75 8.27 4.68
CA LEU A 53 -9.04 7.57 4.74
C LEU A 53 -10.23 8.53 4.88
N ALA A 54 -10.03 9.70 5.48
CA ALA A 54 -11.10 10.69 5.66
C ALA A 54 -11.58 11.35 4.34
N VAL A 55 -10.80 11.25 3.26
CA VAL A 55 -11.12 11.83 1.94
C VAL A 55 -11.67 10.82 0.92
N MET A 56 -11.94 9.58 1.35
CA MET A 56 -12.66 8.56 0.56
C MET A 56 -14.17 8.86 0.47
#